data_AF-A0A846CEB9-F1
#
_entry.id   AF-A0A846CEB9-F1
#
_cell.length_a   1.000
_cell.length_b   1.000
_cell.length_c   1.000
_cell.angle_alpha   90.00
_cell.angle_beta   90.00
_cell.angle_gamma   90.00
#
_symmetry.space_group_name_H-M   'P 1'
#
loop_
_entity.id
_entity.type
_entity.pdbx_description
1 polymer ?
#
loop_
_entity_poly.entity_id
_entity_poly.type
_entity_poly.pdbx_seq_one_letter_code
_entity_poly.pdbx_strand_id
1 'polypeptide(L)'
;MRLIRKLLLQAIVVFAIVLLNQYVVIGSNTNETPLTPPITTSPYSTLKEFIVNMNKAYFLLKEAQEQTQQEGGFMHSPAVRQKGYAAKLAFDRAVNTLNLQEVAPISRQDVGTESALLLKEILDRVGLPPVSQVPNEQTVAAKSMNRWNVPRSKITIELVEEGYHAGEFLFSPETVKRLKPFYKAIKALPYNESNIWKASPEFYNFYISTPGHLLPPKWSKWLPKWTTILFKGQTIWQWFSLGTIILVAIATISRVQRLLKWYQTTSDNKQKAWFGLLVPLLALGMISVWQFLISGPLNITGKILQNLLKIATILEASVLAWLVFMLFNAIGCNFIANMSQIEEKSLQVIIARNGFRLLGILAALTVFYYGSAAIGLAVGPIVASLGVGGIAIGLGVRPYIENMVGGLTLFVNRPMQIGDFCELGGVTGTIEDIGLQGTLIRTSDRQLITVPNTVVSTSQIVNHSRRDKYAFNRTLAL
;
A
#
# COMPACT_ATOMS: atom_id res chain seq x y z
N MET A 1 8.70 11.04 -31.39
CA MET A 1 8.78 9.57 -31.19
C MET A 1 10.15 9.04 -30.75
N ARG A 2 11.27 9.32 -31.43
CA ARG A 2 12.60 8.75 -31.08
C ARG A 2 13.08 9.08 -29.66
N LEU A 3 12.84 10.32 -29.19
CA LEU A 3 13.24 10.75 -27.83
C LEU A 3 12.43 10.05 -26.73
N ILE A 4 11.12 9.91 -26.93
CA ILE A 4 10.21 9.21 -25.99
C ILE A 4 10.53 7.72 -25.93
N ARG A 5 10.82 7.09 -27.08
CA ARG A 5 11.32 5.70 -27.12
C ARG A 5 12.63 5.55 -26.35
N LYS A 6 13.59 6.47 -26.51
CA LYS A 6 14.85 6.44 -25.75
C LYS A 6 14.64 6.57 -24.24
N LEU A 7 13.75 7.47 -23.80
CA LEU A 7 13.45 7.66 -22.38
C LEU A 7 12.69 6.47 -21.77
N LEU A 8 11.73 5.88 -22.50
CA LEU A 8 11.06 4.64 -22.11
C LEU A 8 12.06 3.49 -22.03
N LEU A 9 12.97 3.36 -23.00
CA LEU A 9 14.02 2.34 -22.97
C LEU A 9 14.94 2.51 -21.76
N GLN A 10 15.35 3.75 -21.45
CA GLN A 10 16.19 4.04 -20.28
C GLN A 10 15.46 3.75 -18.98
N ALA A 11 14.18 4.10 -18.85
CA ALA A 11 13.37 3.79 -17.68
C ALA A 11 13.16 2.28 -17.52
N ILE A 12 12.89 1.55 -18.61
CA ILE A 12 12.76 0.09 -18.62
C ILE A 12 14.09 -0.57 -18.27
N VAL A 13 15.22 -0.07 -18.76
CA VAL A 13 16.56 -0.61 -18.46
C VAL A 13 16.90 -0.39 -16.99
N VAL A 14 16.65 0.80 -16.44
CA VAL A 14 16.86 1.06 -15.00
C VAL A 14 15.94 0.19 -14.15
N PHE A 15 14.67 0.05 -14.52
CA PHE A 15 13.70 -0.81 -13.84
C PHE A 15 14.07 -2.30 -13.94
N ALA A 16 14.53 -2.76 -15.10
CA ALA A 16 15.00 -4.12 -15.33
C ALA A 16 16.29 -4.41 -14.57
N ILE A 17 17.22 -3.46 -14.46
CA ILE A 17 18.43 -3.59 -13.65
C ILE A 17 18.08 -3.71 -12.16
N VAL A 18 17.08 -2.95 -11.68
CA VAL A 18 16.59 -3.04 -10.31
C VAL A 18 15.91 -4.40 -10.04
N LEU A 19 15.11 -4.91 -10.98
CA LEU A 19 14.47 -6.23 -10.87
C LEU A 19 15.46 -7.40 -10.99
N LEU A 20 16.44 -7.32 -11.91
CA LEU A 20 17.45 -8.37 -12.13
C LEU A 20 18.39 -8.54 -10.93
N ASN A 21 18.59 -7.50 -10.12
CA ASN A 21 19.42 -7.58 -8.91
C ASN A 21 18.69 -8.16 -7.68
N GLN A 22 17.39 -8.46 -7.78
CA GLN A 22 16.61 -9.06 -6.68
C GLN A 22 16.83 -10.58 -6.54
N TYR A 23 17.44 -11.24 -7.54
CA TYR A 23 17.43 -12.72 -7.65
C TYR A 23 18.81 -13.36 -7.82
N VAL A 24 19.87 -12.82 -7.20
CA VAL A 24 21.11 -13.59 -7.07
C VAL A 24 21.02 -14.46 -5.82
N VAL A 25 20.28 -15.57 -5.93
CA VAL A 25 20.33 -16.66 -4.95
C VAL A 25 21.67 -17.36 -5.13
N ILE A 26 22.62 -17.06 -4.25
CA ILE A 26 23.88 -17.77 -4.19
C ILE A 26 23.58 -19.12 -3.53
N GLY A 27 23.62 -20.22 -4.30
CA GLY A 27 23.55 -21.56 -3.75
C GLY A 27 24.65 -21.74 -2.71
N SER A 28 24.28 -22.05 -1.47
CA SER A 28 25.23 -22.29 -0.39
C SER A 28 25.41 -23.79 -0.15
N ASN A 29 26.66 -24.25 -0.12
CA ASN A 29 27.06 -25.59 0.34
C ASN A 29 26.98 -25.69 1.88
N THR A 30 25.85 -25.32 2.46
CA THR A 30 25.61 -25.41 3.90
C THR A 30 24.47 -26.39 4.16
N ASN A 31 24.64 -27.32 5.09
CA ASN A 31 23.56 -28.23 5.53
C ASN A 31 22.37 -27.50 6.18
N GLU A 32 22.46 -26.19 6.36
CA GLU A 32 21.39 -25.34 6.90
C GLU A 32 20.56 -24.77 5.74
N THR A 33 19.27 -25.08 5.73
CA THR A 33 18.33 -24.55 4.74
C THR A 33 17.81 -23.17 5.18
N PRO A 34 17.46 -22.27 4.23
CA PRO A 34 16.84 -20.98 4.56
C PRO A 34 15.52 -21.08 5.32
N LEU A 35 14.89 -22.26 5.32
CA LEU A 35 13.60 -22.53 5.94
C LEU A 35 13.71 -23.21 7.31
N THR A 36 14.93 -23.40 7.84
CA THR A 36 15.10 -24.00 9.18
C THR A 36 14.64 -23.00 10.25
N PRO A 37 13.53 -23.26 10.98
CA PRO A 37 13.05 -22.35 12.01
C PRO A 37 13.93 -22.41 13.27
N PRO A 38 13.96 -21.35 14.09
CA PRO A 38 14.56 -21.43 15.43
C PRO A 38 13.70 -22.32 16.34
N ILE A 39 14.34 -22.98 17.30
CA ILE A 39 13.66 -23.77 18.34
C ILE A 39 13.16 -22.83 19.45
N THR A 40 11.83 -22.68 19.56
CA THR A 40 11.16 -21.73 20.46
C THR A 40 10.23 -22.42 21.47
N THR A 41 10.54 -23.66 21.86
CA THR A 41 9.74 -24.48 22.78
C THR A 41 9.78 -24.05 24.24
N SER A 42 10.76 -23.25 24.65
CA SER A 42 10.90 -22.75 26.03
C SER A 42 11.65 -21.41 26.07
N PRO A 43 11.56 -20.64 27.18
CA PRO A 43 12.38 -19.44 27.35
C PRO A 43 13.88 -19.70 27.16
N TYR A 44 14.36 -20.87 27.57
CA TYR A 44 15.73 -21.29 27.34
C TYR A 44 16.06 -21.50 25.86
N SER A 45 15.25 -22.26 25.13
CA SER A 45 15.53 -22.54 23.71
C SER A 45 15.51 -21.25 22.88
N THR A 46 14.54 -20.37 23.11
CA THR A 46 14.40 -19.08 22.44
C THR A 46 15.59 -18.17 22.71
N LEU A 47 15.99 -18.02 23.98
CA LEU A 47 17.14 -17.20 24.35
C LEU A 47 18.44 -17.75 23.75
N LYS A 48 18.64 -19.07 23.81
CA LYS A 48 19.80 -19.75 23.24
C LYS A 48 19.87 -19.55 21.73
N GLU A 49 18.79 -19.84 21.01
CA GLU A 49 18.72 -19.70 19.55
C GLU A 49 18.98 -18.26 19.12
N PHE A 50 18.39 -17.29 19.81
CA PHE A 50 18.65 -15.87 19.55
C PHE A 50 20.14 -15.54 19.67
N ILE A 51 20.76 -15.88 20.80
CA ILE A 51 22.17 -15.56 21.08
C ILE A 51 23.12 -16.24 20.10
N VAL A 52 22.94 -17.55 19.88
CA VAL A 52 23.81 -18.35 19.02
C VAL A 52 23.77 -17.82 17.59
N ASN A 53 22.58 -17.56 17.07
CA ASN A 53 22.41 -17.02 15.72
C ASN A 53 22.94 -15.59 15.59
N MET A 54 22.74 -14.72 16.60
CA MET A 54 23.30 -13.36 16.60
C MET A 54 24.84 -13.37 16.64
N ASN A 55 25.44 -14.23 17.46
CA ASN A 55 26.88 -14.40 17.51
C ASN A 55 27.43 -14.92 16.18
N LYS A 56 26.78 -15.94 15.60
CA LYS A 56 27.17 -16.48 14.29
C LYS A 56 27.12 -15.40 13.21
N ALA A 57 26.05 -14.61 13.17
CA ALA A 57 25.93 -13.48 12.24
C ALA A 57 27.07 -12.45 12.44
N TYR A 58 27.33 -12.06 13.69
CA TYR A 58 28.39 -11.11 14.03
C TYR A 58 29.78 -11.58 13.58
N PHE A 59 30.18 -12.81 13.95
CA PHE A 59 31.51 -13.33 13.62
C PHE A 59 31.69 -13.51 12.11
N LEU A 60 30.68 -14.04 11.40
CA LEU A 60 30.73 -14.17 9.94
C LEU A 60 30.86 -12.81 9.24
N LEU A 61 30.15 -11.78 9.71
CA LEU A 61 30.26 -10.42 9.16
C LEU A 61 31.63 -9.80 9.43
N LYS A 62 32.18 -10.01 10.64
CA LYS A 62 33.52 -9.53 10.99
C LYS A 62 34.59 -10.19 10.12
N GLU A 63 34.54 -11.51 9.96
CA GLU A 63 35.44 -12.25 9.06
C GLU A 63 35.28 -11.81 7.60
N ALA A 64 34.04 -11.58 7.14
CA ALA A 64 33.77 -11.09 5.80
C ALA A 64 34.38 -9.70 5.59
N GLN A 65 34.30 -8.81 6.59
CA GLN A 65 34.89 -7.49 6.54
C GLN A 65 36.42 -7.54 6.53
N GLU A 66 37.03 -8.34 7.42
CA GLU A 66 38.49 -8.52 7.48
C GLU A 66 39.04 -9.04 6.13
N GLN A 67 38.40 -10.08 5.59
CA GLN A 67 38.74 -10.62 4.27
C GLN A 67 38.59 -9.58 3.16
N THR A 68 37.52 -8.79 3.20
CA THR A 68 37.30 -7.72 2.21
C THR A 68 38.36 -6.61 2.27
N GLN A 69 38.90 -6.33 3.46
CA GLN A 69 39.97 -5.34 3.60
C GLN A 69 41.28 -5.86 3.01
N GLN A 70 41.53 -7.17 3.09
CA GLN A 70 42.72 -7.84 2.56
C GLN A 70 42.65 -8.09 1.04
N GLU A 71 41.46 -8.41 0.51
CA GLU A 71 41.26 -8.68 -0.91
C GLU A 71 41.24 -7.41 -1.77
N GLY A 72 41.72 -7.49 -3.02
CA GLY A 72 41.59 -6.42 -4.03
C GLY A 72 40.22 -6.43 -4.71
N GLY A 73 39.86 -5.34 -5.40
CA GLY A 73 38.65 -5.28 -6.24
C GLY A 73 37.57 -4.30 -5.78
N PHE A 74 36.64 -4.00 -6.69
CA PHE A 74 35.54 -3.05 -6.49
C PHE A 74 34.35 -3.67 -5.73
N MET A 75 34.06 -4.96 -5.96
CA MET A 75 32.96 -5.70 -5.32
C MET A 75 33.48 -6.83 -4.43
N HIS A 76 32.64 -7.30 -3.50
CA HIS A 76 32.94 -8.48 -2.68
C HIS A 76 33.22 -9.73 -3.53
N SER A 77 34.24 -10.49 -3.15
CA SER A 77 34.52 -11.80 -3.75
C SER A 77 33.37 -12.79 -3.50
N PRO A 78 33.25 -13.86 -4.30
CA PRO A 78 32.25 -14.92 -4.05
C PRO A 78 32.32 -15.49 -2.63
N ALA A 79 33.52 -15.68 -2.08
CA ALA A 79 33.72 -16.19 -0.72
C ALA A 79 33.17 -15.22 0.35
N VAL A 80 33.43 -13.93 0.21
CA VAL A 80 32.86 -12.90 1.11
C VAL A 80 31.34 -12.84 1.00
N ARG A 81 30.79 -12.93 -0.22
CA ARG A 81 29.33 -12.95 -0.43
C ARG A 81 28.68 -14.17 0.24
N GLN A 82 29.34 -15.33 0.19
CA GLN A 82 28.87 -16.53 0.86
C GLN A 82 28.83 -16.37 2.38
N LYS A 83 29.87 -15.76 2.99
CA LYS A 83 29.87 -15.43 4.43
C LYS A 83 28.75 -14.46 4.78
N GLY A 84 28.54 -13.41 3.98
CA GLY A 84 27.45 -12.45 4.16
C GLY A 84 26.07 -13.12 4.08
N TYR A 85 25.87 -14.04 3.14
CA TYR A 85 24.63 -14.82 3.03
C TYR A 85 24.40 -15.73 4.24
N ALA A 86 25.42 -16.48 4.68
CA ALA A 86 25.33 -17.31 5.88
C ALA A 86 25.06 -16.48 7.15
N ALA A 87 25.66 -15.28 7.24
CA ALA A 87 25.37 -14.34 8.31
C ALA A 87 23.92 -13.86 8.27
N LYS A 88 23.39 -13.55 7.08
CA LYS A 88 22.00 -13.14 6.89
C LYS A 88 21.02 -14.23 7.33
N LEU A 89 21.26 -15.49 6.97
CA LEU A 89 20.43 -16.62 7.41
C LEU A 89 20.41 -16.78 8.94
N ALA A 90 21.58 -16.72 9.58
CA ALA A 90 21.66 -16.75 11.03
C ALA A 90 20.90 -15.57 11.64
N PHE A 91 21.13 -14.36 11.11
CA PHE A 91 20.47 -13.15 11.58
C PHE A 91 18.94 -13.24 11.47
N ASP A 92 18.41 -13.74 10.35
CA ASP A 92 16.97 -13.91 10.14
C ASP A 92 16.36 -14.92 11.12
N ARG A 93 17.07 -16.01 11.44
CA ARG A 93 16.65 -16.95 12.49
C ARG A 93 16.61 -16.29 13.87
N ALA A 94 17.55 -15.42 14.19
CA ALA A 94 17.50 -14.65 15.43
C ALA A 94 16.30 -13.70 15.46
N VAL A 95 16.01 -13.01 14.36
CA VAL A 95 14.82 -12.13 14.24
C VAL A 95 13.53 -12.91 14.45
N ASN A 96 13.45 -14.15 13.97
CA ASN A 96 12.28 -15.02 14.14
C ASN A 96 12.02 -15.45 15.59
N THR A 97 12.92 -15.18 16.54
CA THR A 97 12.66 -15.35 17.98
C THR A 97 11.90 -14.18 18.61
N LEU A 98 11.68 -13.09 17.86
CA LEU A 98 10.97 -11.89 18.31
C LEU A 98 9.50 -11.95 17.90
N ASN A 99 8.59 -11.62 18.84
CA ASN A 99 7.19 -11.45 18.48
C ASN A 99 6.97 -10.08 17.82
N LEU A 100 6.77 -10.09 16.50
CA LEU A 100 6.54 -8.90 15.66
C LEU A 100 5.08 -8.76 15.22
N GLN A 101 4.13 -9.48 15.84
CA GLN A 101 2.72 -9.48 15.42
C GLN A 101 2.09 -8.07 15.51
N GLU A 102 2.44 -7.28 16.53
CA GLU A 102 1.99 -5.88 16.69
C GLU A 102 2.67 -4.89 15.73
N VAL A 103 3.70 -5.32 15.00
CA VAL A 103 4.42 -4.48 14.05
C VAL A 103 3.72 -4.52 12.68
N ALA A 104 3.47 -3.34 12.11
CA ALA A 104 2.87 -3.20 10.79
C ALA A 104 3.66 -4.01 9.74
N PRO A 105 3.00 -4.79 8.84
CA PRO A 105 3.66 -5.69 7.90
C PRO A 105 4.83 -5.07 7.14
N ILE A 106 4.65 -3.84 6.63
CA ILE A 106 5.66 -3.11 5.85
C ILE A 106 6.93 -2.77 6.63
N SER A 107 6.88 -2.78 7.96
CA SER A 107 8.02 -2.45 8.84
C SER A 107 8.58 -3.65 9.58
N ARG A 108 7.99 -4.86 9.45
CA ARG A 108 8.38 -6.02 10.26
C ARG A 108 9.84 -6.40 10.09
N GLN A 109 10.32 -6.48 8.86
CA GLN A 109 11.69 -6.88 8.57
C GLN A 109 12.71 -5.91 9.20
N ASP A 110 12.50 -4.60 9.04
CA ASP A 110 13.43 -3.58 9.52
C ASP A 110 13.36 -3.41 11.04
N VAL A 111 12.14 -3.43 11.61
CA VAL A 111 11.94 -3.39 13.06
C VAL A 111 12.53 -4.63 13.71
N GLY A 112 12.31 -5.81 13.12
CA GLY A 112 12.89 -7.06 13.59
C GLY A 112 14.41 -7.01 13.60
N THR A 113 15.01 -6.51 12.52
CA THR A 113 16.46 -6.33 12.39
C THR A 113 17.02 -5.37 13.43
N GLU A 114 16.46 -4.16 13.56
CA GLU A 114 16.90 -3.19 14.57
C GLU A 114 16.71 -3.75 15.99
N SER A 115 15.60 -4.44 16.24
CA SER A 115 15.27 -5.03 17.53
C SER A 115 16.24 -6.15 17.90
N ALA A 116 16.57 -7.05 17.00
CA ALA A 116 17.54 -8.11 17.26
C ALA A 116 18.91 -7.53 17.64
N LEU A 117 19.40 -6.53 16.89
CA LEU A 117 20.68 -5.87 17.21
C LEU A 117 20.65 -5.17 18.57
N LEU A 118 19.61 -4.38 18.84
CA LEU A 118 19.45 -3.68 20.12
C LEU A 118 19.34 -4.66 21.29
N LEU A 119 18.56 -5.73 21.12
CA LEU A 119 18.41 -6.77 22.13
C LEU A 119 19.76 -7.45 22.41
N LYS A 120 20.54 -7.79 21.39
CA LYS A 120 21.88 -8.37 21.57
C LYS A 120 22.80 -7.43 22.34
N GLU A 121 22.85 -6.14 21.97
CA GLU A 121 23.64 -5.13 22.70
C GLU A 121 23.22 -4.99 24.16
N ILE A 122 21.93 -5.16 24.45
CA ILE A 122 21.40 -5.10 25.82
C ILE A 122 21.81 -6.34 26.61
N LEU A 123 21.58 -7.52 26.06
CA LEU A 123 21.89 -8.79 26.75
C LEU A 123 23.39 -8.94 27.03
N ASP A 124 24.24 -8.42 26.14
CA ASP A 124 25.70 -8.45 26.33
C ASP A 124 26.20 -7.53 27.45
N ARG A 125 25.38 -6.60 27.95
CA ARG A 125 25.71 -5.67 29.04
C ARG A 125 25.02 -6.01 30.36
N VAL A 126 23.76 -6.46 30.32
CA VAL A 126 22.97 -6.72 31.54
C VAL A 126 23.48 -7.95 32.32
N GLY A 127 24.19 -8.87 31.64
CA GLY A 127 24.67 -10.11 32.23
C GLY A 127 23.56 -11.14 32.35
N LEU A 128 23.63 -12.16 31.50
CA LEU A 128 22.62 -13.23 31.47
C LEU A 128 22.83 -14.21 32.62
N PRO A 129 21.74 -14.82 33.15
CA PRO A 129 21.86 -15.88 34.14
C PRO A 129 22.56 -17.12 33.55
N PRO A 130 23.13 -17.98 34.41
CA PRO A 130 23.61 -19.29 33.99
C PRO A 130 22.51 -20.09 33.30
N VAL A 131 22.90 -20.93 32.33
CA VAL A 131 22.00 -21.80 31.54
C VAL A 131 21.01 -22.57 32.42
N SER A 132 21.47 -23.07 33.58
CA SER A 132 20.66 -23.85 34.52
C SER A 132 19.52 -23.08 35.18
N GLN A 133 19.56 -21.74 35.18
CA GLN A 133 18.54 -20.89 35.79
C GLN A 133 17.47 -20.43 34.78
N VAL A 134 17.67 -20.69 33.49
CA VAL A 134 16.70 -20.33 32.45
C VAL A 134 15.70 -21.48 32.30
N PRO A 135 14.37 -21.23 32.36
CA PRO A 135 13.37 -22.29 32.25
C PRO A 135 13.47 -23.05 30.93
N ASN A 136 13.74 -24.35 31.03
CA ASN A 136 13.72 -25.30 29.91
C ASN A 136 12.33 -25.91 29.72
N GLU A 137 12.17 -26.77 28.71
CA GLU A 137 10.90 -27.43 28.35
C GLU A 137 10.29 -28.18 29.53
N GLN A 138 11.12 -28.89 30.31
CA GLN A 138 10.68 -29.63 31.49
C GLN A 138 10.15 -28.69 32.58
N THR A 139 10.83 -27.57 32.82
CA THR A 139 10.41 -26.55 33.80
C THR A 139 9.12 -25.86 33.37
N VAL A 140 9.00 -25.56 32.07
CA VAL A 140 7.79 -24.97 31.49
C VAL A 140 6.60 -25.91 31.65
N ALA A 141 6.76 -27.19 31.31
CA ALA A 141 5.71 -28.19 31.45
C ALA A 141 5.32 -28.42 32.92
N ALA A 142 6.30 -28.51 33.82
CA ALA A 142 6.06 -28.76 35.24
C ALA A 142 5.34 -27.60 35.97
N LYS A 143 5.54 -26.35 35.50
CA LYS A 143 4.98 -25.15 36.14
C LYS A 143 3.87 -24.48 35.33
N SER A 144 3.47 -25.05 34.20
CA SER A 144 2.54 -24.43 33.24
C SER A 144 2.90 -22.96 32.96
N MET A 145 4.18 -22.72 32.69
CA MET A 145 4.73 -21.36 32.62
C MET A 145 4.47 -20.74 31.24
N ASN A 146 3.71 -19.65 31.21
CA ASN A 146 3.46 -18.92 29.95
C ASN A 146 4.35 -17.68 29.80
N ARG A 147 5.09 -17.28 30.84
CA ARG A 147 5.87 -16.03 30.83
C ARG A 147 7.12 -16.15 31.71
N TRP A 148 8.23 -15.64 31.20
CA TRP A 148 9.48 -15.53 31.93
C TRP A 148 10.15 -14.18 31.69
N ASN A 149 10.58 -13.54 32.78
CA ASN A 149 11.33 -12.30 32.73
C ASN A 149 12.83 -12.60 32.88
N VAL A 150 13.64 -12.09 31.95
CA VAL A 150 15.10 -12.16 32.05
C VAL A 150 15.53 -11.42 33.33
N PRO A 151 16.25 -12.08 34.26
CA PRO A 151 16.65 -11.49 35.52
C PRO A 151 17.33 -10.13 35.38
N ARG A 152 17.08 -9.23 36.33
CA ARG A 152 17.64 -7.86 36.36
C ARG A 152 17.31 -7.03 35.12
N SER A 153 16.26 -7.39 34.39
CA SER A 153 15.82 -6.64 33.21
C SER A 153 14.30 -6.60 33.13
N LYS A 154 13.79 -5.81 32.19
CA LYS A 154 12.37 -5.79 31.80
C LYS A 154 12.14 -6.52 30.47
N ILE A 155 13.07 -7.42 30.10
CA ILE A 155 12.97 -8.26 28.91
C ILE A 155 12.16 -9.50 29.29
N THR A 156 11.13 -9.78 28.49
CA THR A 156 10.17 -10.87 28.73
C THR A 156 10.13 -11.78 27.51
N ILE A 157 10.23 -13.09 27.76
CA ILE A 157 9.88 -14.14 26.80
C ILE A 157 8.54 -14.74 27.27
N GLU A 158 7.59 -14.87 26.37
CA GLU A 158 6.24 -15.36 26.69
C GLU A 158 5.71 -16.29 25.59
N LEU A 159 4.78 -17.16 25.98
CA LEU A 159 4.06 -18.04 25.08
C LEU A 159 3.08 -17.22 24.24
N VAL A 160 3.15 -17.38 22.92
CA VAL A 160 2.19 -16.78 22.00
C VAL A 160 0.92 -17.63 22.00
N GLU A 161 -0.21 -17.02 22.37
CA GLU A 161 -1.49 -17.73 22.51
C GLU A 161 -2.24 -17.87 21.17
N GLU A 162 -2.13 -16.87 20.28
CA GLU A 162 -2.92 -16.80 19.05
C GLU A 162 -2.08 -16.43 17.81
N GLY A 163 -2.61 -16.79 16.63
CA GLY A 163 -2.04 -16.45 15.33
C GLY A 163 -0.99 -17.45 14.83
N TYR A 164 -0.15 -17.01 13.88
CA TYR A 164 0.78 -17.88 13.16
C TYR A 164 1.85 -18.53 14.05
N HIS A 165 2.24 -17.86 15.15
CA HIS A 165 3.26 -18.32 16.09
C HIS A 165 2.65 -18.97 17.35
N ALA A 166 1.37 -19.32 17.33
CA ALA A 166 0.70 -19.91 18.49
C ALA A 166 1.43 -21.17 18.98
N GLY A 167 1.72 -21.22 20.28
CA GLY A 167 2.49 -22.30 20.91
C GLY A 167 4.00 -22.07 21.00
N GLU A 168 4.53 -20.99 20.42
CA GLU A 168 5.95 -20.63 20.51
C GLU A 168 6.22 -19.68 21.68
N PHE A 169 7.37 -19.82 22.34
CA PHE A 169 7.91 -18.83 23.28
C PHE A 169 8.74 -17.81 22.52
N LEU A 170 8.30 -16.56 22.45
CA LEU A 170 9.00 -15.49 21.74
C LEU A 170 9.28 -14.31 22.68
N PHE A 171 10.27 -13.48 22.34
CA PHE A 171 10.43 -12.19 23.01
C PHE A 171 9.17 -11.36 22.78
N SER A 172 8.49 -11.02 23.87
CA SER A 172 7.18 -10.34 23.88
C SER A 172 7.15 -9.06 23.02
N PRO A 173 5.98 -8.69 22.46
CA PRO A 173 5.82 -7.41 21.76
C PRO A 173 6.19 -6.21 22.64
N GLU A 174 5.91 -6.29 23.96
CA GLU A 174 6.30 -5.26 24.93
C GLU A 174 7.81 -5.09 25.01
N THR A 175 8.56 -6.21 24.99
CA THR A 175 10.03 -6.18 24.98
C THR A 175 10.50 -5.47 23.72
N VAL A 176 10.05 -5.92 22.54
CA VAL A 176 10.44 -5.35 21.23
C VAL A 176 10.22 -3.84 21.20
N LYS A 177 9.06 -3.37 21.66
CA LYS A 177 8.69 -1.94 21.69
C LYS A 177 9.61 -1.07 22.57
N ARG A 178 10.24 -1.67 23.59
CA ARG A 178 11.04 -0.97 24.62
C ARG A 178 12.55 -1.11 24.45
N LEU A 179 13.04 -1.87 23.46
CA LEU A 179 14.47 -2.08 23.26
C LEU A 179 15.25 -0.79 23.04
N LYS A 180 14.72 0.15 22.24
CA LYS A 180 15.41 1.41 21.96
C LYS A 180 15.65 2.28 23.20
N PRO A 181 14.65 2.56 24.06
CA PRO A 181 14.91 3.27 25.32
C PRO A 181 15.80 2.47 26.28
N PHE A 182 15.69 1.13 26.33
CA PHE A 182 16.59 0.31 27.15
C PHE A 182 18.04 0.43 26.71
N TYR A 183 18.31 0.25 25.42
CA TYR A 183 19.65 0.40 24.86
C TYR A 183 20.23 1.78 25.16
N LYS A 184 19.45 2.86 24.98
CA LYS A 184 19.91 4.22 25.30
C LYS A 184 20.33 4.39 26.76
N ALA A 185 19.65 3.73 27.69
CA ALA A 185 19.94 3.82 29.12
C ALA A 185 21.25 3.09 29.49
N ILE A 186 21.60 2.02 28.78
CA ILE A 186 22.72 1.15 29.16
C ILE A 186 23.90 1.15 28.18
N LYS A 187 23.80 1.80 27.01
CA LYS A 187 24.86 1.78 25.97
C LYS A 187 26.24 2.24 26.46
N ALA A 188 26.29 3.02 27.54
CA ALA A 188 27.52 3.50 28.15
C ALA A 188 28.16 2.49 29.13
N LEU A 189 27.43 1.45 29.54
CA LEU A 189 27.98 0.37 30.38
C LEU A 189 28.95 -0.48 29.55
N PRO A 190 30.02 -1.00 30.18
CA PRO A 190 30.92 -1.93 29.53
C PRO A 190 30.20 -3.24 29.17
N TYR A 191 30.72 -3.93 28.16
CA TYR A 191 30.30 -5.29 27.86
C TYR A 191 30.67 -6.23 29.01
N ASN A 192 29.82 -7.21 29.31
CA ASN A 192 30.11 -8.18 30.36
C ASN A 192 31.08 -9.25 29.83
N GLU A 193 32.36 -9.14 30.20
CA GLU A 193 33.42 -10.06 29.77
C GLU A 193 33.27 -11.47 30.35
N SER A 194 32.61 -11.61 31.49
CA SER A 194 32.31 -12.90 32.12
C SER A 194 31.10 -13.61 31.49
N ASN A 195 30.56 -13.07 30.40
CA ASN A 195 29.40 -13.63 29.73
C ASN A 195 29.77 -14.93 28.98
N ILE A 196 29.30 -16.06 29.50
CA ILE A 196 29.46 -17.42 28.92
C ILE A 196 28.97 -17.46 27.46
N TRP A 197 28.02 -16.59 27.13
CA TRP A 197 27.39 -16.52 25.82
C TRP A 197 28.21 -15.77 24.75
N LYS A 198 29.40 -15.25 25.07
CA LYS A 198 30.25 -14.40 24.21
C LYS A 198 29.56 -13.10 23.77
N ALA A 199 30.20 -11.97 24.06
CA ALA A 199 29.72 -10.66 23.64
C ALA A 199 29.97 -10.41 22.14
N SER A 200 29.15 -9.54 21.53
CA SER A 200 29.31 -9.03 20.17
C SER A 200 29.46 -7.51 20.22
N PRO A 201 30.65 -6.98 20.55
CA PRO A 201 30.84 -5.56 20.73
C PRO A 201 30.51 -4.74 19.48
N GLU A 202 29.87 -3.60 19.70
CA GLU A 202 29.51 -2.59 18.71
C GLU A 202 28.69 -3.08 17.51
N PHE A 203 28.07 -4.26 17.60
CA PHE A 203 27.36 -4.86 16.48
C PHE A 203 26.23 -3.96 15.94
N TYR A 204 25.48 -3.29 16.82
CA TYR A 204 24.46 -2.34 16.39
C TYR A 204 25.06 -1.14 15.64
N ASN A 205 26.12 -0.53 16.17
CA ASN A 205 26.78 0.62 15.56
C ASN A 205 27.43 0.26 14.22
N PHE A 206 28.05 -0.91 14.15
CA PHE A 206 28.59 -1.48 12.92
C PHE A 206 27.51 -1.63 11.86
N TYR A 207 26.36 -2.21 12.20
CA TYR A 207 25.26 -2.40 11.27
C TYR A 207 24.72 -1.07 10.72
N ILE A 208 24.37 -0.10 11.59
CA ILE A 208 23.74 1.16 11.15
C ILE A 208 24.69 2.09 10.36
N SER A 209 26.01 1.91 10.50
CA SER A 209 27.03 2.71 9.81
C SER A 209 27.51 2.07 8.51
N THR A 210 27.29 0.77 8.34
CA THR A 210 27.67 0.03 7.13
C THR A 210 26.56 0.13 6.10
N PRO A 211 26.84 0.52 4.85
CA PRO A 211 25.83 0.58 3.81
C PRO A 211 25.43 -0.82 3.35
N GLY A 212 24.34 -0.89 2.60
CA GLY A 212 23.89 -2.13 1.98
C GLY A 212 24.73 -2.56 0.77
N HIS A 213 24.29 -3.67 0.19
CA HIS A 213 24.97 -4.49 -0.83
C HIS A 213 25.33 -3.77 -2.15
N LEU A 214 24.74 -2.62 -2.47
CA LEU A 214 25.08 -1.87 -3.70
C LEU A 214 26.28 -0.95 -3.54
N LEU A 215 26.64 -0.56 -2.32
CA LEU A 215 27.82 0.26 -2.12
C LEU A 215 29.08 -0.62 -2.04
N PRO A 216 30.13 -0.30 -2.81
CA PRO A 216 31.39 -1.02 -2.78
C PRO A 216 31.91 -1.15 -1.36
N PRO A 217 32.55 -2.25 -0.96
CA PRO A 217 32.85 -2.47 0.46
C PRO A 217 33.86 -1.46 1.05
N LYS A 218 34.66 -0.84 0.17
CA LYS A 218 35.66 0.19 0.50
C LYS A 218 35.13 1.61 0.27
N TRP A 219 33.82 1.80 0.09
CA TRP A 219 33.18 3.10 -0.12
C TRP A 219 33.60 4.15 0.92
N SER A 220 33.79 3.73 2.17
CA SER A 220 34.17 4.61 3.29
C SER A 220 35.57 5.20 3.13
N LYS A 221 36.45 4.61 2.30
CA LYS A 221 37.76 5.19 1.97
C LYS A 221 37.66 6.39 1.03
N TRP A 222 36.58 6.49 0.25
CA TRP A 222 36.36 7.59 -0.69
C TRP A 222 35.74 8.82 -0.05
N LEU A 223 35.22 8.67 1.17
CA LEU A 223 34.56 9.74 1.88
C LEU A 223 35.44 10.27 3.01
N PRO A 224 35.41 11.59 3.27
CA PRO A 224 36.04 12.16 4.44
C PRO A 224 35.53 11.52 5.74
N LYS A 225 36.40 11.31 6.73
CA LYS A 225 36.02 10.66 8.01
C LYS A 225 34.87 11.36 8.75
N TRP A 226 34.67 12.66 8.54
CA TRP A 226 33.56 13.38 9.16
C TRP A 226 32.19 12.91 8.65
N THR A 227 32.10 12.35 7.43
CA THR A 227 30.82 11.92 6.87
C THR A 227 30.29 10.63 7.49
N THR A 228 31.14 9.82 8.13
CA THR A 228 30.76 8.56 8.78
C THR A 228 30.34 8.75 10.24
N ILE A 229 30.40 9.98 10.77
CA ILE A 229 29.93 10.31 12.12
C ILE A 229 28.42 10.09 12.20
N LEU A 230 27.97 9.39 13.24
CA LEU A 230 26.55 9.15 13.52
C LEU A 230 25.87 10.42 14.06
N PHE A 231 24.88 10.92 13.31
CA PHE A 231 24.01 12.02 13.67
C PHE A 231 22.54 11.58 13.65
N LYS A 232 21.87 11.65 14.82
CA LYS A 232 20.46 11.22 15.00
C LYS A 232 20.19 9.77 14.54
N GLY A 233 21.16 8.88 14.68
CA GLY A 233 21.03 7.46 14.37
C GLY A 233 21.30 7.10 12.91
N GLN A 234 21.72 8.06 12.07
CA GLN A 234 22.24 7.82 10.72
C GLN A 234 23.57 8.56 10.57
N THR A 235 24.44 8.07 9.72
CA THR A 235 25.68 8.77 9.34
C THR A 235 25.40 10.02 8.51
N ILE A 236 26.33 10.98 8.50
CA ILE A 236 26.16 12.24 7.75
C ILE A 236 26.04 11.99 6.23
N TRP A 237 26.78 11.02 5.67
CA TRP A 237 26.66 10.69 4.24
C TRP A 237 25.27 10.16 3.89
N GLN A 238 24.64 9.35 4.75
CA GLN A 238 23.26 8.86 4.55
C GLN A 238 22.26 10.03 4.44
N TRP A 239 22.43 11.07 5.27
CA TRP A 239 21.59 12.27 5.20
C TRP A 239 21.76 13.03 3.87
N PHE A 240 22.99 13.21 3.40
CA PHE A 240 23.25 13.82 2.09
C PHE A 240 22.68 12.98 0.94
N SER A 241 22.81 11.65 1.01
CA SER A 241 22.23 10.75 0.03
C SER A 241 20.69 10.85 0.00
N LEU A 242 20.04 10.88 1.16
CA LEU A 242 18.59 11.08 1.26
C LEU A 242 18.13 12.38 0.57
N GLY A 243 18.79 13.50 0.88
CA GLY A 243 18.50 14.78 0.24
C GLY A 243 18.70 14.74 -1.28
N THR A 244 19.79 14.12 -1.72
CA THR A 244 20.14 14.01 -3.15
C THR A 244 19.12 13.19 -3.92
N ILE A 245 18.69 12.03 -3.40
CA ILE A 245 17.69 11.19 -4.08
C ILE A 245 16.35 11.91 -4.19
N ILE A 246 15.91 12.64 -3.16
CA ILE A 246 14.68 13.43 -3.21
C ILE A 246 14.76 14.51 -4.31
N LEU A 247 15.87 15.25 -4.38
CA LEU A 247 16.07 16.27 -5.42
C LEU A 247 16.07 15.66 -6.83
N VAL A 248 16.72 14.51 -7.02
CA VAL A 248 16.72 13.78 -8.30
C VAL A 248 15.31 13.32 -8.67
N ALA A 249 14.53 12.83 -7.71
CA ALA A 249 13.14 12.43 -7.94
C ALA A 249 12.28 13.62 -8.40
N ILE A 250 12.34 14.75 -7.68
CA ILE A 250 11.60 15.97 -8.02
C ILE A 250 12.02 16.50 -9.41
N ALA A 251 13.32 16.54 -9.71
CA ALA A 251 13.84 17.00 -10.99
C ALA A 251 13.38 16.09 -12.14
N THR A 252 13.37 14.78 -11.93
CA THR A 252 12.95 13.79 -12.94
C THR A 252 11.46 13.93 -13.23
N ILE A 253 10.61 13.97 -12.20
CA ILE A 253 9.16 14.17 -12.34
C ILE A 253 8.89 15.50 -13.05
N SER A 254 9.55 16.58 -12.64
CA SER A 254 9.39 17.92 -13.23
C SER A 254 9.76 17.95 -14.72
N ARG A 255 10.86 17.29 -15.11
CA ARG A 255 11.27 17.18 -16.52
C ARG A 255 10.28 16.37 -17.34
N VAL A 256 9.83 15.23 -16.83
CA VAL A 256 8.83 14.38 -17.49
C VAL A 256 7.52 15.14 -17.70
N GLN A 257 7.05 15.87 -16.68
CA GLN A 257 5.85 16.69 -16.78
C GLN A 257 5.98 17.78 -17.85
N ARG A 258 7.12 18.49 -17.92
CA ARG A 258 7.36 19.50 -18.97
C ARG A 258 7.36 18.88 -20.36
N LEU A 259 8.03 17.74 -20.54
CA LEU A 259 8.09 17.03 -21.82
C LEU A 259 6.71 16.54 -22.26
N LEU A 260 5.89 16.05 -21.33
CA LEU A 260 4.54 15.60 -21.64
C LEU A 260 3.60 16.77 -21.93
N LYS A 261 3.69 17.90 -21.21
CA LYS A 261 2.95 19.12 -21.57
C LYS A 261 3.29 19.60 -22.98
N TRP A 262 4.58 19.61 -23.32
CA TRP A 262 5.05 19.99 -24.65
C TRP A 262 4.58 19.01 -25.74
N TYR A 263 4.55 17.71 -25.47
CA TYR A 263 4.05 16.72 -26.42
C TYR A 263 2.51 16.80 -26.58
N GLN A 264 1.79 17.13 -25.50
CA GLN A 264 0.34 17.26 -25.49
C GLN A 264 -0.19 18.48 -26.24
N THR A 265 0.63 19.50 -26.52
CA THR A 265 0.19 20.63 -27.37
C THR A 265 0.04 20.24 -28.84
N THR A 266 0.58 19.08 -29.27
CA THR A 266 0.63 18.68 -30.69
C THR A 266 -0.20 17.42 -31.01
N SER A 267 -0.81 16.78 -30.01
CA SER A 267 -1.57 15.53 -30.17
C SER A 267 -3.08 15.72 -30.03
N ASP A 268 -3.88 14.79 -30.55
CA ASP A 268 -5.33 14.70 -30.32
C ASP A 268 -5.68 14.24 -28.89
N ASN A 269 -6.87 14.60 -28.38
CA ASN A 269 -7.37 14.36 -27.02
C ASN A 269 -7.25 12.90 -26.57
N LYS A 270 -7.50 11.93 -27.47
CA LYS A 270 -7.31 10.50 -27.16
C LYS A 270 -5.85 10.18 -26.84
N GLN A 271 -4.92 10.62 -27.68
CA GLN A 271 -3.50 10.41 -27.45
C GLN A 271 -3.04 11.11 -26.17
N LYS A 272 -3.51 12.34 -25.91
CA LYS A 272 -3.19 13.08 -24.67
C LYS A 272 -3.56 12.28 -23.42
N ALA A 273 -4.76 11.68 -23.40
CA ALA A 273 -5.24 10.93 -22.24
C ALA A 273 -4.37 9.69 -21.96
N TRP A 274 -4.02 8.92 -22.99
CA TRP A 274 -3.17 7.72 -22.85
C TRP A 274 -1.72 8.08 -22.49
N PHE A 275 -1.12 9.08 -23.14
CA PHE A 275 0.24 9.52 -22.79
C PHE A 275 0.31 10.15 -21.39
N GLY A 276 -0.79 10.71 -20.90
CA GLY A 276 -0.90 11.22 -19.53
C GLY A 276 -0.61 10.17 -18.46
N LEU A 277 -0.92 8.89 -18.72
CA LEU A 277 -0.68 7.77 -17.79
C LEU A 277 0.80 7.53 -17.50
N LEU A 278 1.71 7.99 -18.38
CA LEU A 278 3.15 7.83 -18.16
C LEU A 278 3.65 8.60 -16.93
N VAL A 279 3.03 9.72 -16.55
CA VAL A 279 3.46 10.47 -15.35
C VAL A 279 3.26 9.66 -14.07
N PRO A 280 2.02 9.21 -13.73
CA PRO A 280 1.82 8.42 -12.53
C PRO A 280 2.60 7.10 -12.56
N LEU A 281 2.72 6.43 -13.71
CA LEU A 281 3.53 5.21 -13.83
C LEU A 281 5.01 5.46 -13.49
N LEU A 282 5.59 6.54 -14.02
CA LEU A 282 6.97 6.92 -13.70
C LEU A 282 7.10 7.34 -12.23
N ALA A 283 6.11 8.03 -11.68
CA ALA A 283 6.11 8.38 -10.26
C ALA A 283 6.09 7.14 -9.36
N LEU A 284 5.29 6.11 -9.69
CA LEU A 284 5.31 4.82 -8.98
C LEU A 284 6.68 4.16 -9.06
N GLY A 285 7.25 4.05 -10.26
CA GLY A 285 8.60 3.50 -10.43
C GLY A 285 9.64 4.26 -9.60
N MET A 286 9.56 5.58 -9.54
CA MET A 286 10.47 6.40 -8.72
C MET A 286 10.27 6.20 -7.22
N ILE A 287 9.02 6.02 -6.75
CA ILE A 287 8.73 5.69 -5.35
C ILE A 287 9.31 4.33 -4.99
N SER A 288 9.13 3.31 -5.84
CA SER A 288 9.69 1.97 -5.61
C SER A 288 11.23 1.98 -5.62
N VAL A 289 11.85 2.71 -6.56
CA VAL A 289 13.31 2.89 -6.57
C VAL A 289 13.78 3.61 -5.31
N TRP A 290 13.06 4.64 -4.87
CA TRP A 290 13.40 5.36 -3.64
C TRP A 290 13.32 4.47 -2.42
N GLN A 291 12.23 3.70 -2.25
CA GLN A 291 12.06 2.72 -1.18
C GLN A 291 13.22 1.71 -1.17
N PHE A 292 13.57 1.17 -2.33
CA PHE A 292 14.69 0.25 -2.49
C PHE A 292 16.03 0.88 -2.07
N LEU A 293 16.30 2.12 -2.52
CA LEU A 293 17.54 2.83 -2.20
C LEU A 293 17.69 3.10 -0.70
N ILE A 294 16.60 3.49 -0.02
CA ILE A 294 16.66 3.81 1.41
C ILE A 294 16.78 2.57 2.30
N SER A 295 16.10 1.47 1.97
CA SER A 295 16.09 0.26 2.82
C SER A 295 17.28 -0.66 2.56
N GLY A 296 17.79 -0.71 1.33
CA GLY A 296 18.94 -1.53 0.96
C GLY A 296 20.25 -0.73 0.96
N PRO A 297 20.64 -0.11 -0.16
CA PRO A 297 21.94 0.53 -0.37
C PRO A 297 22.33 1.56 0.68
N LEU A 298 21.43 2.49 1.01
CA LEU A 298 21.72 3.50 2.01
C LEU A 298 21.66 2.95 3.44
N ASN A 299 20.99 1.81 3.64
CA ASN A 299 20.77 1.19 4.95
C ASN A 299 20.24 2.21 5.98
N ILE A 300 19.20 2.96 5.61
CA ILE A 300 18.50 3.82 6.56
C ILE A 300 17.74 2.93 7.54
N THR A 301 17.82 3.21 8.82
CA THR A 301 17.31 2.32 9.88
C THR A 301 16.41 3.02 10.89
N GLY A 302 15.65 2.21 11.62
CA GLY A 302 14.81 2.60 12.74
C GLY A 302 13.71 3.60 12.42
N LYS A 303 13.40 4.50 13.37
CA LYS A 303 12.22 5.38 13.31
C LYS A 303 12.21 6.29 12.06
N ILE A 304 13.37 6.67 11.55
CA ILE A 304 13.48 7.47 10.33
C ILE A 304 13.01 6.63 9.14
N LEU A 305 13.55 5.42 8.96
CA LEU A 305 13.11 4.50 7.90
C LEU A 305 11.60 4.23 7.99
N GLN A 306 11.10 3.91 9.19
CA GLN A 306 9.67 3.63 9.39
C GLN A 306 8.80 4.80 8.93
N ASN A 307 9.14 6.03 9.31
CA ASN A 307 8.39 7.21 8.88
C ASN A 307 8.49 7.42 7.36
N LEU A 308 9.68 7.23 6.79
CA LEU A 308 9.92 7.34 5.35
C LEU A 308 9.12 6.32 4.54
N LEU A 309 9.08 5.05 4.98
CA LEU A 309 8.29 4.00 4.35
C LEU A 309 6.78 4.29 4.45
N LYS A 310 6.30 4.74 5.62
CA LYS A 310 4.90 5.15 5.78
C LYS A 310 4.51 6.28 4.82
N ILE A 311 5.35 7.31 4.70
CA ILE A 311 5.12 8.40 3.75
C ILE A 311 5.12 7.87 2.32
N ALA A 312 6.09 7.03 1.96
CA ALA A 312 6.17 6.45 0.62
C ALA A 312 4.95 5.60 0.28
N THR A 313 4.43 4.78 1.20
CA THR A 313 3.22 3.98 0.96
C THR A 313 1.97 4.85 0.80
N ILE A 314 1.84 5.95 1.56
CA ILE A 314 0.74 6.93 1.34
C ILE A 314 0.85 7.57 -0.05
N LEU A 315 2.06 7.98 -0.44
CA LEU A 315 2.31 8.56 -1.76
C LEU A 315 2.03 7.55 -2.87
N GLU A 316 2.46 6.30 -2.70
CA GLU A 316 2.22 5.21 -3.64
C GLU A 316 0.73 4.95 -3.83
N ALA A 317 -0.04 4.82 -2.74
CA ALA A 317 -1.49 4.67 -2.78
C ALA A 317 -2.17 5.86 -3.46
N SER A 318 -1.70 7.08 -3.20
CA SER A 318 -2.22 8.31 -3.81
C SER A 318 -1.94 8.38 -5.32
N VAL A 319 -0.74 7.99 -5.74
CA VAL A 319 -0.32 7.97 -7.15
C VAL A 319 -1.03 6.83 -7.89
N LEU A 320 -1.24 5.67 -7.27
CA LEU A 320 -2.06 4.58 -7.82
C LEU A 320 -3.52 5.01 -8.00
N ALA A 321 -4.11 5.68 -7.00
CA ALA A 321 -5.45 6.24 -7.10
C ALA A 321 -5.54 7.26 -8.25
N TRP A 322 -4.54 8.14 -8.38
CA TRP A 322 -4.44 9.08 -9.49
C TRP A 322 -4.30 8.39 -10.85
N LEU A 323 -3.50 7.33 -10.95
CA LEU A 323 -3.35 6.50 -12.16
C LEU A 323 -4.69 5.90 -12.58
N VAL A 324 -5.41 5.30 -11.64
CA VAL A 324 -6.72 4.68 -11.89
C VAL A 324 -7.73 5.73 -12.35
N PHE A 325 -7.79 6.88 -11.69
CA PHE A 325 -8.63 7.99 -12.14
C PHE A 325 -8.29 8.43 -13.58
N MET A 326 -7.00 8.56 -13.91
CA MET A 326 -6.58 8.90 -15.27
C MET A 326 -6.90 7.80 -16.28
N LEU A 327 -6.81 6.53 -15.89
CA LEU A 327 -7.15 5.39 -16.73
C LEU A 327 -8.64 5.41 -17.12
N PHE A 328 -9.53 5.62 -16.16
CA PHE A 328 -10.96 5.77 -16.44
C PHE A 328 -11.26 6.96 -17.37
N ASN A 329 -10.57 8.09 -17.19
CA ASN A 329 -10.69 9.22 -18.11
C ASN A 329 -10.19 8.88 -19.53
N ALA A 330 -9.08 8.14 -19.66
CA ALA A 330 -8.55 7.71 -20.94
C ALA A 330 -9.49 6.73 -21.67
N ILE A 331 -10.08 5.79 -20.93
CA ILE A 331 -11.13 4.89 -21.43
C ILE A 331 -12.34 5.70 -21.89
N GLY A 332 -12.79 6.67 -21.08
CA GLY A 332 -13.91 7.55 -21.42
C GLY A 332 -13.65 8.39 -22.68
N CYS A 333 -12.46 8.95 -22.85
CA CYS A 333 -12.07 9.64 -24.08
C CYS A 333 -12.10 8.72 -25.30
N ASN A 334 -11.66 7.46 -25.16
CA ASN A 334 -11.71 6.49 -26.26
C ASN A 334 -13.15 6.09 -26.61
N PHE A 335 -14.01 5.93 -25.60
CA PHE A 335 -15.42 5.61 -25.77
C PHE A 335 -16.17 6.74 -26.48
N ILE A 336 -15.97 7.99 -26.03
CA ILE A 336 -16.58 9.18 -26.64
C ILE A 336 -16.09 9.39 -28.07
N ALA A 337 -14.79 9.17 -28.33
CA ALA A 337 -14.24 9.30 -29.69
C ALA A 337 -14.85 8.30 -30.69
N ASN A 338 -15.31 7.14 -30.22
CA ASN A 338 -16.01 6.17 -31.06
C ASN A 338 -17.50 6.55 -31.31
N MET A 339 -18.05 7.50 -30.55
CA MET A 339 -19.40 8.05 -30.74
C MET A 339 -19.43 9.23 -31.74
N SER A 340 -18.38 9.41 -32.54
CA SER A 340 -18.05 10.61 -33.33
C SER A 340 -19.07 11.10 -34.36
N GLN A 341 -20.23 10.44 -34.52
CA GLN A 341 -21.34 10.95 -35.33
C GLN A 341 -22.27 11.89 -34.54
N ILE A 342 -22.05 12.06 -33.24
CA ILE A 342 -22.89 12.84 -32.34
C ILE A 342 -22.17 14.14 -31.99
N GLU A 343 -22.88 15.29 -32.04
CA GLU A 343 -22.31 16.60 -31.68
C GLU A 343 -21.57 16.56 -30.33
N GLU A 344 -20.44 17.25 -30.26
CA GLU A 344 -19.54 17.26 -29.09
C GLU A 344 -20.23 17.79 -27.81
N LYS A 345 -21.31 18.56 -27.98
CA LYS A 345 -22.16 19.12 -26.90
C LYS A 345 -23.42 18.30 -26.63
N SER A 346 -23.59 17.15 -27.26
CA SER A 346 -24.74 16.29 -27.01
C SER A 346 -24.77 15.85 -25.54
N LEU A 347 -26.00 15.73 -25.02
CA LEU A 347 -26.26 15.24 -23.68
C LEU A 347 -25.56 13.89 -23.41
N GLN A 348 -25.50 13.02 -24.43
CA GLN A 348 -24.89 11.69 -24.34
C GLN A 348 -23.38 11.75 -24.07
N VAL A 349 -22.66 12.65 -24.74
CA VAL A 349 -21.21 12.86 -24.54
C VAL A 349 -20.93 13.42 -23.14
N ILE A 350 -21.77 14.34 -22.66
CA ILE A 350 -21.64 14.92 -21.31
C ILE A 350 -21.87 13.85 -20.24
N ILE A 351 -22.92 13.04 -20.37
CA ILE A 351 -23.23 11.94 -19.45
C ILE A 351 -22.11 10.91 -19.44
N ALA A 352 -21.64 10.47 -20.60
CA ALA A 352 -20.53 9.51 -20.69
C ALA A 352 -19.27 10.06 -20.01
N ARG A 353 -18.87 11.30 -20.31
CA ARG A 353 -17.68 11.94 -19.73
C ARG A 353 -17.74 12.03 -18.21
N ASN A 354 -18.85 12.51 -17.67
CA ASN A 354 -19.03 12.63 -16.23
C ASN A 354 -19.19 11.26 -15.56
N GLY A 355 -19.83 10.29 -16.23
CA GLY A 355 -19.94 8.91 -15.75
C GLY A 355 -18.56 8.25 -15.58
N PHE A 356 -17.69 8.31 -16.60
CA PHE A 356 -16.32 7.79 -16.48
C PHE A 356 -15.50 8.51 -15.40
N ARG A 357 -15.68 9.83 -15.24
CA ARG A 357 -15.03 10.58 -14.15
C ARG A 357 -15.49 10.11 -12.77
N LEU A 358 -16.80 9.94 -12.57
CA LEU A 358 -17.37 9.46 -11.32
C LEU A 358 -16.89 8.03 -11.01
N LEU A 359 -16.94 7.13 -11.98
CA LEU A 359 -16.40 5.78 -11.83
C LEU A 359 -14.90 5.79 -11.50
N GLY A 360 -14.14 6.66 -12.17
CA GLY A 360 -12.71 6.85 -11.89
C GLY A 360 -12.45 7.34 -10.47
N ILE A 361 -13.25 8.27 -9.94
CA ILE A 361 -13.14 8.75 -8.56
C ILE A 361 -13.45 7.62 -7.56
N LEU A 362 -14.53 6.88 -7.77
CA LEU A 362 -14.92 5.76 -6.90
C LEU A 362 -13.86 4.65 -6.90
N ALA A 363 -13.33 4.30 -8.07
CA ALA A 363 -12.25 3.33 -8.19
C ALA A 363 -10.96 3.82 -7.52
N ALA A 364 -10.60 5.10 -7.70
CA ALA A 364 -9.44 5.71 -7.06
C ALA A 364 -9.54 5.71 -5.53
N LEU A 365 -10.71 6.06 -4.97
CA LEU A 365 -10.97 6.02 -3.53
C LEU A 365 -10.86 4.60 -2.97
N THR A 366 -11.40 3.61 -3.69
CA THR A 366 -11.29 2.18 -3.31
C THR A 366 -9.83 1.73 -3.28
N VAL A 367 -9.04 2.07 -4.30
CA VAL A 367 -7.61 1.71 -4.37
C VAL A 367 -6.82 2.41 -3.26
N PHE A 368 -7.10 3.69 -3.00
CA PHE A 368 -6.47 4.41 -1.89
C PHE A 368 -6.78 3.78 -0.54
N TYR A 369 -8.04 3.38 -0.30
CA TYR A 369 -8.46 2.71 0.92
C TYR A 369 -7.66 1.42 1.17
N TYR A 370 -7.62 0.50 0.21
CA TYR A 370 -6.86 -0.74 0.36
C TYR A 370 -5.35 -0.51 0.47
N GLY A 371 -4.79 0.44 -0.29
CA GLY A 371 -3.36 0.77 -0.21
C GLY A 371 -2.95 1.34 1.14
N SER A 372 -3.80 2.17 1.76
CA SER A 372 -3.55 2.77 3.07
C SER A 372 -3.66 1.79 4.24
N ALA A 373 -4.40 0.70 4.08
CA ALA A 373 -4.58 -0.32 5.11
C ALA A 373 -3.26 -1.02 5.49
N ALA A 374 -2.31 -1.13 4.55
CA ALA A 374 -0.99 -1.75 4.78
C ALA A 374 -0.17 -1.04 5.87
N ILE A 375 -0.47 0.22 6.16
CA ILE A 375 0.24 1.06 7.15
C ILE A 375 -0.43 1.01 8.52
N GLY A 376 -1.61 0.39 8.63
CA GLY A 376 -2.44 0.44 9.84
C GLY A 376 -3.06 1.81 10.08
N LEU A 377 -3.21 2.64 9.04
CA LEU A 377 -3.97 3.87 9.14
C LEU A 377 -5.46 3.53 9.28
N ALA A 378 -6.11 4.11 10.30
CA ALA A 378 -7.55 4.02 10.46
C ALA A 378 -8.24 4.92 9.42
N VAL A 379 -8.37 4.43 8.19
CA VAL A 379 -9.08 5.13 7.09
C VAL A 379 -10.60 4.88 7.17
N GLY A 380 -11.02 3.90 7.98
CA GLY A 380 -12.42 3.59 8.28
C GLY A 380 -13.28 4.81 8.63
N PRO A 381 -12.89 5.69 9.57
CA PRO A 381 -13.65 6.91 9.90
C PRO A 381 -13.85 7.87 8.71
N ILE A 382 -12.86 8.00 7.83
CA ILE A 382 -12.95 8.86 6.64
C ILE A 382 -13.98 8.25 5.66
N VAL A 383 -13.89 6.93 5.42
CA VAL A 383 -14.84 6.22 4.57
C VAL A 383 -16.25 6.24 5.16
N ALA A 384 -16.40 6.08 6.48
CA ALA A 384 -17.69 6.17 7.17
C ALA A 384 -18.32 7.56 6.99
N SER A 385 -17.52 8.62 7.12
CA SER A 385 -17.97 10.01 6.89
C SER A 385 -18.42 10.23 5.44
N LEU A 386 -17.66 9.70 4.46
CA LEU A 386 -18.05 9.70 3.05
C LEU A 386 -19.33 8.89 2.81
N GLY A 387 -19.52 7.78 3.52
CA GLY A 387 -20.73 6.97 3.47
C GLY A 387 -21.97 7.75 3.90
N VAL A 388 -21.88 8.52 4.99
CA VAL A 388 -22.96 9.42 5.43
C VAL A 388 -23.25 10.50 4.38
N GLY A 389 -22.22 11.10 3.78
CA GLY A 389 -22.38 12.03 2.66
C GLY A 389 -23.04 11.39 1.43
N GLY A 390 -22.69 10.15 1.13
CA GLY A 390 -23.29 9.35 0.05
C GLY A 390 -24.79 9.10 0.27
N ILE A 391 -25.22 8.86 1.51
CA ILE A 391 -26.64 8.72 1.86
C ILE A 391 -27.39 10.03 1.57
N ALA A 392 -26.84 11.18 1.97
CA ALA A 392 -27.46 12.49 1.70
C ALA A 392 -27.64 12.75 0.19
N ILE A 393 -26.62 12.42 -0.61
CA ILE A 393 -26.71 12.50 -2.08
C ILE A 393 -27.77 11.53 -2.61
N GLY A 394 -27.79 10.29 -2.12
CA GLY A 394 -28.78 9.29 -2.50
C GLY A 394 -30.22 9.73 -2.24
N LEU A 395 -30.47 10.37 -1.09
CA LEU A 395 -31.77 10.95 -0.75
C LEU A 395 -32.16 12.10 -1.70
N GLY A 396 -31.20 12.94 -2.11
CA GLY A 396 -31.43 14.02 -3.08
C GLY A 396 -31.76 13.50 -4.49
N VAL A 397 -31.15 12.40 -4.91
CA VAL A 397 -31.36 11.80 -6.25
C VAL A 397 -32.60 10.89 -6.30
N ARG A 398 -33.13 10.47 -5.14
CA ARG A 398 -34.27 9.55 -5.03
C ARG A 398 -35.46 9.87 -5.96
N PRO A 399 -35.97 11.11 -6.07
CA PRO A 399 -37.12 11.41 -6.94
C PRO A 399 -36.85 11.15 -8.42
N TYR A 400 -35.61 11.32 -8.87
CA TYR A 400 -35.23 11.06 -10.26
C TYR A 400 -35.22 9.55 -10.57
N ILE A 401 -34.76 8.74 -9.62
CA ILE A 401 -34.79 7.27 -9.73
C ILE A 401 -36.23 6.78 -9.72
N GLU A 402 -37.08 7.31 -8.83
CA GLU A 402 -38.51 6.96 -8.78
C GLU A 402 -39.21 7.24 -10.12
N ASN A 403 -38.92 8.37 -10.76
CA ASN A 403 -39.47 8.69 -12.08
C ASN A 403 -38.95 7.76 -13.18
N MET A 404 -37.66 7.41 -13.14
CA MET A 404 -37.06 6.48 -14.11
C MET A 404 -37.65 5.08 -13.98
N VAL A 405 -37.82 4.57 -12.75
CA VAL A 405 -38.45 3.27 -12.50
C VAL A 405 -39.92 3.30 -12.93
N GLY A 406 -40.67 4.35 -12.60
CA GLY A 406 -42.05 4.53 -13.07
C GLY A 406 -42.15 4.51 -14.60
N GLY A 407 -41.23 5.19 -15.29
CA GLY A 407 -41.16 5.17 -16.76
C GLY A 407 -40.88 3.78 -17.32
N LEU A 408 -39.93 3.04 -16.72
CA LEU A 408 -39.63 1.66 -17.10
C LEU A 408 -40.85 0.74 -16.90
N THR A 409 -41.59 0.91 -15.80
CA THR A 409 -42.82 0.15 -15.54
C THR A 409 -43.89 0.43 -16.60
N LEU A 410 -44.08 1.70 -17.00
CA LEU A 410 -45.00 2.07 -18.08
C LEU A 410 -44.58 1.46 -19.41
N PHE A 411 -43.28 1.42 -19.70
CA PHE A 411 -42.74 0.81 -20.92
C PHE A 411 -42.93 -0.71 -20.97
N VAL A 412 -42.75 -1.40 -19.84
CA VAL A 412 -42.88 -2.87 -19.75
C VAL A 412 -44.35 -3.28 -19.80
N ASN A 413 -45.21 -2.67 -18.98
CA ASN A 413 -46.60 -3.08 -18.85
C ASN A 413 -47.50 -2.53 -19.96
N ARG A 414 -47.04 -1.47 -20.67
CA ARG A 414 -47.75 -0.79 -21.76
C ARG A 414 -49.25 -0.56 -21.52
N PRO A 415 -49.67 -0.01 -20.36
CA PRO A 415 -51.09 0.28 -20.08
C PRO A 415 -51.68 1.31 -21.06
N MET A 416 -50.82 2.07 -21.74
CA MET A 416 -51.14 3.11 -22.71
C MET A 416 -50.02 3.20 -23.75
N GLN A 417 -50.32 3.71 -24.93
CA GLN A 417 -49.38 3.89 -26.03
C GLN A 417 -49.39 5.35 -26.53
N ILE A 418 -48.34 5.75 -27.24
CA ILE A 418 -48.29 7.04 -27.94
C ILE A 418 -49.47 7.10 -28.92
N GLY A 419 -50.27 8.16 -28.83
CA GLY A 419 -51.51 8.34 -29.58
C GLY A 419 -52.79 7.95 -28.82
N ASP A 420 -52.70 7.26 -27.68
CA ASP A 420 -53.89 6.97 -26.87
C ASP A 420 -54.41 8.24 -26.18
N PHE A 421 -55.74 8.41 -26.11
CA PHE A 421 -56.42 9.45 -25.33
C PHE A 421 -56.68 8.91 -23.93
N CYS A 422 -56.01 9.49 -22.94
CA CYS A 422 -56.00 8.99 -21.57
C CYS A 422 -56.25 10.10 -20.55
N GLU A 423 -56.76 9.73 -19.39
CA GLU A 423 -56.78 10.56 -18.18
C GLU A 423 -55.80 9.99 -17.15
N LEU A 424 -54.86 10.83 -16.73
CA LEU A 424 -53.69 10.46 -15.92
C LEU A 424 -53.42 11.56 -14.90
N GLY A 425 -53.45 11.26 -13.60
CA GLY A 425 -53.10 12.22 -12.55
C GLY A 425 -53.89 13.54 -12.59
N GLY A 426 -55.15 13.50 -13.04
CA GLY A 426 -56.02 14.69 -13.16
C GLY A 426 -55.83 15.51 -14.44
N VAL A 427 -55.05 15.02 -15.42
CA VAL A 427 -54.88 15.63 -16.74
C VAL A 427 -55.45 14.68 -17.80
N THR A 428 -56.30 15.22 -18.68
CA THR A 428 -56.90 14.47 -19.80
C THR A 428 -56.33 14.98 -21.13
N GLY A 429 -55.89 14.07 -21.99
CA GLY A 429 -55.35 14.43 -23.30
C GLY A 429 -54.81 13.24 -24.09
N THR A 430 -54.22 13.52 -25.24
CA THR A 430 -53.55 12.52 -26.08
C THR A 430 -52.08 12.41 -25.69
N ILE A 431 -51.58 11.18 -25.54
CA ILE A 431 -50.17 10.93 -25.23
C ILE A 431 -49.33 11.20 -26.47
N GLU A 432 -48.33 12.06 -26.33
CA GLU A 432 -47.43 12.43 -27.42
C GLU A 432 -46.08 11.72 -27.33
N ASP A 433 -45.55 11.57 -26.12
CA ASP A 433 -44.29 10.84 -25.89
C ASP A 433 -44.25 10.28 -24.46
N ILE A 434 -43.53 9.18 -24.28
CA ILE A 434 -43.26 8.57 -22.97
C ILE A 434 -41.75 8.61 -22.77
N GLY A 435 -41.27 9.70 -22.16
CA GLY A 435 -39.86 9.90 -21.85
C GLY A 435 -39.40 9.17 -20.59
N LEU A 436 -38.10 9.24 -20.30
CA LEU A 436 -37.50 8.56 -19.15
C LEU A 436 -37.99 9.12 -17.80
N GLN A 437 -38.21 10.42 -17.69
CA GLN A 437 -38.60 11.10 -16.44
C GLN A 437 -40.08 11.52 -16.41
N GLY A 438 -40.70 11.73 -17.56
CA GLY A 438 -42.08 12.19 -17.64
C GLY A 438 -42.72 11.82 -18.97
N THR A 439 -44.06 11.80 -18.94
CA THR A 439 -44.93 11.55 -20.09
C THR A 439 -45.48 12.88 -20.58
N LEU A 440 -45.40 13.11 -21.89
CA LEU A 440 -45.91 14.31 -22.56
C LEU A 440 -47.37 14.07 -22.99
N ILE A 441 -48.27 14.93 -22.50
CA ILE A 441 -49.70 14.87 -22.79
C ILE A 441 -50.13 16.16 -23.46
N ARG A 442 -50.84 16.04 -24.58
CA ARG A 442 -51.44 17.16 -25.30
C ARG A 442 -52.92 17.27 -24.95
N THR A 443 -53.31 18.36 -24.31
CA THR A 443 -54.71 18.60 -23.92
C THR A 443 -55.56 18.99 -25.13
N SER A 444 -56.89 18.95 -24.97
CA SER A 444 -57.85 19.42 -25.97
C SER A 444 -57.62 20.87 -26.40
N ASP A 445 -57.09 21.70 -25.49
CA ASP A 445 -56.71 23.10 -25.73
C ASP A 445 -55.33 23.25 -26.38
N ARG A 446 -54.74 22.14 -26.86
CA ARG A 446 -53.39 22.06 -27.46
C ARG A 446 -52.23 22.48 -26.55
N GLN A 447 -52.42 22.46 -25.23
CA GLN A 447 -51.32 22.65 -24.29
C GLN A 447 -50.51 21.36 -24.14
N LEU A 448 -49.18 21.49 -24.09
CA LEU A 448 -48.28 20.37 -23.85
C LEU A 448 -47.91 20.32 -22.36
N ILE A 449 -48.34 19.27 -21.67
CA ILE A 449 -48.13 19.08 -20.23
C ILE A 449 -47.18 17.90 -20.02
N THR A 450 -46.13 18.12 -19.24
CA THR A 450 -45.20 17.06 -18.82
C THR A 450 -45.64 16.55 -17.45
N VAL A 451 -46.07 15.29 -17.39
CA VAL A 451 -46.46 14.64 -16.13
C VAL A 451 -45.32 13.72 -15.67
N PRO A 452 -44.81 13.83 -14.43
CA PRO A 452 -43.77 12.95 -13.92
C PRO A 452 -44.22 11.48 -13.95
N ASN A 453 -43.34 10.59 -14.40
CA ASN A 453 -43.69 9.18 -14.57
C ASN A 453 -44.07 8.50 -13.24
N THR A 454 -43.51 8.94 -12.11
CA THR A 454 -43.94 8.45 -10.79
C THR A 454 -45.43 8.68 -10.59
N VAL A 455 -45.93 9.90 -10.86
CA VAL A 455 -47.35 10.26 -10.74
C VAL A 455 -48.20 9.37 -11.63
N VAL A 456 -47.83 9.21 -12.91
CA VAL A 456 -48.55 8.37 -13.88
C VAL A 456 -48.61 6.92 -13.40
N SER A 457 -47.48 6.35 -12.99
CA SER A 457 -47.38 4.94 -12.60
C SER A 457 -48.11 4.59 -11.29
N THR A 458 -48.29 5.58 -10.40
CA THR A 458 -48.97 5.38 -9.11
C THR A 458 -50.45 5.79 -9.12
N SER A 459 -50.88 6.56 -10.12
CA SER A 459 -52.26 7.04 -10.26
C SER A 459 -53.15 6.06 -11.04
N GLN A 460 -54.47 6.22 -10.93
CA GLN A 460 -55.40 5.50 -11.79
C GLN A 460 -55.25 5.97 -13.23
N ILE A 461 -55.12 5.02 -14.16
CA ILE A 461 -55.00 5.27 -15.60
C ILE A 461 -56.33 4.94 -16.26
N VAL A 462 -57.00 5.92 -16.87
CA VAL A 462 -58.21 5.70 -17.66
C VAL A 462 -57.87 5.85 -19.13
N ASN A 463 -57.82 4.73 -19.86
CA ASN A 463 -57.53 4.74 -21.30
C ASN A 463 -58.84 4.73 -22.09
N HIS A 464 -59.17 5.88 -22.68
CA HIS A 464 -60.36 6.05 -23.50
C HIS A 464 -60.14 5.63 -24.97
N SER A 465 -58.95 5.25 -25.39
CA SER A 465 -58.73 4.69 -26.73
C SER A 465 -59.02 3.19 -26.80
N ARG A 466 -58.93 2.48 -25.68
CA ARG A 466 -59.08 1.01 -25.61
C ARG A 466 -60.45 0.52 -25.14
N ARG A 467 -61.46 1.40 -25.10
CA ARG A 467 -62.86 1.02 -24.76
C ARG A 467 -63.46 0.15 -25.85
N ASP A 468 -64.21 -0.88 -25.44
CA ASP A 468 -64.87 -1.84 -26.33
C ASP A 468 -66.09 -1.24 -27.03
N LYS A 469 -66.86 -0.40 -26.31
CA LYS A 469 -68.08 0.25 -26.78
C LYS A 469 -68.21 1.66 -26.20
N TYR A 470 -68.99 2.50 -26.87
CA TYR A 470 -69.35 3.84 -26.39
C TYR A 470 -70.72 3.79 -25.71
N ALA A 471 -70.77 4.19 -24.44
CA ALA A 471 -72.03 4.42 -23.75
C ALA A 471 -72.71 5.67 -24.32
N PHE A 472 -73.95 5.53 -24.77
CA PHE A 472 -74.78 6.62 -25.28
C PHE A 472 -75.99 6.82 -24.37
N ASN A 473 -75.89 7.78 -23.46
CA ASN A 473 -77.00 8.19 -22.60
C ASN A 473 -77.58 9.51 -23.11
N ARG A 474 -78.78 9.45 -23.68
CA ARG A 474 -79.56 10.64 -24.07
C ARG A 474 -80.82 10.71 -23.20
N THR A 475 -80.96 11.81 -22.48
CA THR A 475 -82.24 12.19 -21.87
C THR A 475 -83.05 12.94 -22.90
N LEU A 476 -84.08 12.30 -23.45
CA LEU A 476 -85.06 12.95 -24.30
C LEU A 476 -86.07 13.63 -23.36
N ALA A 477 -85.99 14.96 -23.26
CA ALA A 477 -87.07 15.74 -22.64
C ALA A 477 -88.22 15.77 -23.66
N LEU A 478 -89.26 14.97 -23.40
CA LEU A 478 -90.49 14.93 -24.19
C LEU A 478 -91.49 15.98 -23.72
#